data_AF-A0A9N9B3R7-F1
#
_entry.id   AF-A0A9N9B3R7-F1
#
_cell.length_a   1.000
_cell.length_b   1.000
_cell.length_c   1.000
_cell.angle_alpha   90.00
_cell.angle_beta   90.00
_cell.angle_gamma   90.00
#
_symmetry.space_group_name_H-M   'P 1'
#
loop_
_entity.id
_entity.type
_entity.pdbx_description
1 polymer ?
#
loop_
_entity_poly.entity_id
_entity_poly.type
_entity_poly.pdbx_seq_one_letter_code
_entity_poly.pdbx_strand_id
1 'polypeptide(L)'
;MKNSILNCSLVLFVLCVLVRPVWSGCIDLETQLQISNNDNGFQVTYFDSYKIVKNIRANENYVLYCTSQPPNDTSLPENIKGFFQIPVKNVASLDQTTITYLEILGVESTLKYVADRNSITSPCLQNSSIIQTFNESSGLENVDIVFTTSTSLKGSKYVTISLSDDLSPLSNAEWIKFISVFFNSEKKANNAYSHIESVYNCNTNNLNNIPQDSKMSIAWVSYNFSNSSFTISGKTIIVSDLKDLHNIIDKVDFIIDQTEFSSSNNTFDNWQHIFGYHDITSNIPIFITYRRVFRPQKILNEFGFDDWTEKFLARPDFALLDLISIQYPQYQSSYSKIWLNNFSNEDEPIILTDADCADYNNSTTTSFVESGLAGFGSGIWLLLWARRKYEERFVELKDEPEVQMDK
;
A
#
# COMPACT_ATOMS: atom_id res chain seq x y z
N MET A 1 -68.11 -15.84 31.82
CA MET A 1 -67.56 -15.10 30.66
C MET A 1 -66.27 -14.40 31.09
N LYS A 2 -65.11 -15.04 30.85
CA LYS A 2 -63.74 -14.47 30.87
C LYS A 2 -62.77 -15.66 30.88
N ASN A 3 -62.30 -16.07 29.70
CA ASN A 3 -61.06 -16.82 29.45
C ASN A 3 -61.03 -17.37 28.01
N SER A 4 -61.11 -16.50 27.00
CA SER A 4 -60.79 -16.93 25.62
C SER A 4 -60.13 -15.87 24.73
N ILE A 5 -59.63 -14.77 25.29
CA ILE A 5 -59.03 -13.67 24.50
C ILE A 5 -57.49 -13.66 24.59
N LEU A 6 -56.89 -14.40 25.54
CA LEU A 6 -55.43 -14.30 25.78
C LEU A 6 -54.55 -15.20 24.90
N ASN A 7 -55.11 -16.20 24.20
CA ASN A 7 -54.31 -17.13 23.38
C ASN A 7 -54.21 -16.75 21.89
N CYS A 8 -55.04 -15.83 21.37
CA CYS A 8 -54.92 -15.40 19.98
C CYS A 8 -53.80 -14.35 19.78
N SER A 9 -53.54 -13.51 20.78
CA SER A 9 -52.55 -12.43 20.66
C SER A 9 -51.10 -12.95 20.75
N LEU A 10 -50.86 -13.99 21.57
CA LEU A 10 -49.53 -14.61 21.68
C LEU A 10 -49.18 -15.45 20.44
N VAL A 11 -50.15 -16.15 19.86
CA VAL A 11 -49.95 -16.95 18.63
C VAL A 11 -49.74 -16.04 17.40
N LEU A 12 -50.41 -14.89 17.34
CA LEU A 12 -50.18 -13.91 16.27
C LEU A 12 -48.81 -13.22 16.38
N PHE A 13 -48.30 -13.00 17.60
CA PHE A 13 -46.96 -12.45 17.82
C PHE A 13 -45.86 -13.48 17.47
N VAL A 14 -46.07 -14.75 17.83
CA VAL A 14 -45.14 -15.83 17.48
C VAL A 14 -45.15 -16.14 15.97
N LEU A 15 -46.29 -16.05 15.28
CA LEU A 15 -46.32 -16.12 13.82
C LEU A 15 -45.70 -14.88 13.14
N CYS A 16 -45.87 -13.67 13.69
CA CYS A 16 -45.20 -12.47 13.15
C CYS A 16 -43.67 -12.48 13.34
N VAL A 17 -43.16 -13.19 14.35
CA VAL A 17 -41.71 -13.36 14.56
C VAL A 17 -41.15 -14.52 13.74
N LEU A 18 -41.93 -15.57 13.46
CA LEU A 18 -41.53 -16.72 12.63
C LEU A 18 -41.78 -16.55 11.13
N VAL A 19 -42.54 -15.54 10.71
CA VAL A 19 -42.84 -15.23 9.30
C VAL A 19 -42.30 -13.85 8.89
N ARG A 20 -41.39 -13.24 9.67
CA ARG A 20 -40.39 -12.38 9.02
C ARG A 20 -39.51 -13.34 8.25
N PRO A 21 -39.57 -13.39 6.90
CA PRO A 21 -38.51 -14.06 6.21
C PRO A 21 -37.27 -13.27 6.63
N VAL A 22 -36.36 -13.92 7.36
CA VAL A 22 -35.04 -13.35 7.60
C VAL A 22 -34.39 -13.38 6.24
N TRP A 23 -34.73 -12.39 5.40
CA TRP A 23 -33.85 -11.90 4.36
C TRP A 23 -32.75 -11.20 5.15
N SER A 24 -31.92 -11.97 5.85
CA SER A 24 -30.62 -11.46 6.23
C SER A 24 -29.97 -11.14 4.90
N GLY A 25 -29.91 -9.86 4.57
CA GLY A 25 -29.07 -9.40 3.48
C GLY A 25 -27.73 -10.12 3.58
N CYS A 26 -27.26 -10.66 2.48
CA CYS A 26 -25.90 -11.20 2.36
C CYS A 26 -24.82 -10.12 2.62
N ILE A 27 -25.24 -8.86 2.62
CA ILE A 27 -24.43 -7.71 2.96
C ILE A 27 -24.57 -7.47 4.47
N ASP A 28 -23.49 -7.76 5.19
CA ASP A 28 -23.41 -7.48 6.61
C ASP A 28 -23.15 -5.98 6.84
N LEU A 29 -24.22 -5.24 7.18
CA LEU A 29 -24.17 -3.81 7.46
C LEU A 29 -23.32 -3.47 8.70
N GLU A 30 -23.01 -4.43 9.58
CA GLU A 30 -22.13 -4.21 10.73
C GLU A 30 -20.64 -4.23 10.34
N THR A 31 -20.32 -4.70 9.12
CA THR A 31 -18.95 -4.80 8.60
C THR A 31 -18.60 -3.77 7.53
N GLN A 32 -19.42 -2.72 7.39
CA GLN A 32 -19.19 -1.66 6.41
C GLN A 32 -17.79 -1.05 6.52
N LEU A 33 -17.24 -0.68 5.36
CA LEU A 33 -15.97 0.03 5.28
C LEU A 33 -16.00 1.30 6.15
N GLN A 34 -14.95 1.45 6.96
CA GLN A 34 -14.70 2.67 7.72
C GLN A 34 -13.72 3.51 6.89
N ILE A 35 -14.23 4.40 6.04
CA ILE A 35 -13.38 5.21 5.15
C ILE A 35 -12.91 6.45 5.90
N SER A 36 -11.59 6.63 6.01
CA SER A 36 -10.94 7.66 6.85
C SER A 36 -11.28 9.07 6.38
N ASN A 37 -11.47 9.25 5.06
CA ASN A 37 -11.79 10.52 4.44
C ASN A 37 -12.49 10.32 3.09
N ASN A 38 -13.47 11.16 2.73
CA ASN A 38 -14.21 11.03 1.45
C ASN A 38 -13.35 11.40 0.22
N ASP A 39 -12.12 11.88 0.43
CA ASP A 39 -11.18 12.28 -0.62
C ASP A 39 -10.30 11.13 -1.15
N ASN A 40 -10.44 9.92 -0.62
CA ASN A 40 -9.65 8.74 -1.00
C ASN A 40 -9.94 8.21 -2.43
N GLY A 41 -10.83 8.87 -3.15
CA GLY A 41 -11.07 8.61 -4.57
C GLY A 41 -12.14 7.57 -4.87
N PHE A 42 -12.82 7.02 -3.85
CA PHE A 42 -13.96 6.12 -4.05
C PHE A 42 -15.01 6.22 -2.92
N GLN A 43 -16.22 5.74 -3.20
CA GLN A 43 -17.34 5.68 -2.27
C GLN A 43 -18.07 4.34 -2.40
N VAL A 44 -18.63 3.85 -1.30
CA VAL A 44 -19.49 2.65 -1.28
C VAL A 44 -20.81 2.96 -0.60
N THR A 45 -21.92 2.67 -1.28
CA THR A 45 -23.27 2.77 -0.75
C THR A 45 -23.84 1.35 -0.59
N TYR A 46 -24.32 1.03 0.61
CA TYR A 46 -24.79 -0.30 0.97
C TYR A 46 -26.31 -0.40 0.90
N PHE A 47 -26.79 -1.54 0.40
CA PHE A 47 -28.18 -1.95 0.39
C PHE A 47 -28.27 -3.39 0.92
N ASP A 48 -29.48 -3.92 1.08
CA ASP A 48 -29.68 -5.25 1.69
C ASP A 48 -29.06 -6.39 0.88
N SER A 49 -29.15 -6.35 -0.46
CA SER A 49 -28.70 -7.44 -1.35
C SER A 49 -27.60 -7.05 -2.33
N TYR A 50 -27.20 -5.77 -2.34
CA TYR A 50 -26.18 -5.25 -3.23
C TYR A 50 -25.47 -4.02 -2.66
N LYS A 51 -24.38 -3.61 -3.29
CA LYS A 51 -23.61 -2.40 -3.01
C LYS A 51 -23.40 -1.64 -4.30
N ILE A 52 -23.39 -0.31 -4.23
CA ILE A 52 -22.94 0.54 -5.32
C ILE A 52 -21.56 1.07 -4.95
N VAL A 53 -20.59 0.83 -5.82
CA VAL A 53 -19.21 1.28 -5.65
C VAL A 53 -18.92 2.33 -6.71
N LYS A 54 -18.56 3.54 -6.28
CA LYS A 54 -18.17 4.62 -7.18
C LYS A 54 -16.67 4.84 -7.07
N ASN A 55 -15.93 4.61 -8.16
CA ASN A 55 -14.60 5.16 -8.33
C ASN A 55 -14.74 6.61 -8.79
N ILE A 56 -14.47 7.56 -7.89
CA ILE A 56 -14.61 9.00 -8.12
C ILE A 56 -13.53 9.50 -9.10
N ARG A 57 -12.31 8.96 -9.01
CA ARG A 57 -11.17 9.38 -9.86
C ARG A 57 -11.34 8.96 -11.31
N ALA A 58 -11.85 7.75 -11.56
CA ALA A 58 -12.15 7.27 -12.91
C ALA A 58 -13.55 7.68 -13.41
N ASN A 59 -14.41 8.22 -12.53
CA ASN A 59 -15.83 8.46 -12.77
C ASN A 59 -16.60 7.21 -13.24
N GLU A 60 -16.43 6.11 -12.50
CA GLU A 60 -17.01 4.80 -12.83
C GLU A 60 -17.87 4.29 -11.68
N ASN A 61 -19.05 3.74 -12.00
CA ASN A 61 -19.93 3.11 -11.02
C ASN A 61 -20.02 1.62 -11.29
N TYR A 62 -20.01 0.83 -10.22
CA TYR A 62 -20.15 -0.62 -10.25
C TYR A 62 -21.25 -1.05 -9.30
N VAL A 63 -21.97 -2.11 -9.68
CA VAL A 63 -22.99 -2.73 -8.83
C VAL A 63 -22.50 -4.11 -8.42
N LEU A 64 -22.35 -4.33 -7.12
CA LEU A 64 -21.90 -5.59 -6.55
C LEU A 64 -23.07 -6.26 -5.86
N TYR A 65 -23.44 -7.48 -6.25
CA TYR A 65 -24.63 -8.16 -5.75
C TYR A 65 -24.31 -9.59 -5.33
N CYS A 66 -25.05 -10.13 -4.37
CA CYS A 66 -24.83 -11.50 -3.89
C CYS A 66 -25.89 -12.49 -4.35
N THR A 67 -26.96 -11.98 -4.96
CA THR A 67 -28.09 -12.76 -5.46
C THR A 67 -27.72 -13.49 -6.74
N SER A 68 -28.54 -14.44 -7.18
CA SER A 68 -28.34 -15.15 -8.44
C SER A 68 -28.52 -14.29 -9.69
N GLN A 69 -29.07 -13.08 -9.54
CA GLN A 69 -29.33 -12.13 -10.60
C GLN A 69 -29.00 -10.71 -10.11
N PRO A 70 -28.58 -9.79 -11.00
CA PRO A 70 -28.38 -8.39 -10.67
C PRO A 70 -29.65 -7.72 -10.09
N PRO A 71 -29.52 -6.68 -9.26
CA PRO A 71 -30.66 -5.94 -8.75
C PRO A 71 -31.41 -5.24 -9.89
N ASN A 72 -32.73 -5.31 -9.85
CA ASN A 72 -33.62 -4.54 -10.73
C ASN A 72 -34.23 -3.39 -9.92
N ASP A 73 -33.39 -2.41 -9.57
CA ASP A 73 -33.75 -1.28 -8.72
C ASP A 73 -33.72 0.03 -9.53
N THR A 74 -34.80 0.81 -9.43
CA THR A 74 -34.92 2.12 -10.10
C THR A 74 -33.97 3.19 -9.55
N SER A 75 -33.34 2.94 -8.39
CA SER A 75 -32.35 3.83 -7.75
C SER A 75 -30.92 3.64 -8.25
N LEU A 76 -30.69 2.68 -9.16
CA LEU A 76 -29.36 2.50 -9.76
C LEU A 76 -28.96 3.73 -10.59
N PRO A 77 -27.70 4.23 -10.46
CA PRO A 77 -27.16 5.28 -11.31
C PRO A 77 -27.26 4.93 -12.80
N GLU A 78 -27.47 5.93 -13.67
CA GLU A 78 -27.58 5.69 -15.12
C GLU A 78 -26.27 5.15 -15.75
N ASN A 79 -25.12 5.52 -15.19
CA ASN A 79 -23.79 5.20 -15.74
C ASN A 79 -23.09 4.08 -14.97
N ILE A 80 -23.68 2.87 -14.98
CA ILE A 80 -23.03 1.66 -14.44
C ILE A 80 -22.09 1.07 -15.49
N LYS A 81 -20.80 0.96 -15.13
CA LYS A 81 -19.78 0.32 -15.97
C LYS A 81 -19.91 -1.20 -15.92
N GLY A 82 -20.18 -1.79 -14.74
CA GLY A 82 -20.20 -3.24 -14.56
C GLY A 82 -21.08 -3.72 -13.40
N PHE A 83 -21.56 -4.96 -13.55
CA PHE A 83 -22.31 -5.69 -12.53
C PHE A 83 -21.53 -6.94 -12.16
N PHE A 84 -21.24 -7.12 -10.87
CA PHE A 84 -20.41 -8.22 -10.39
C PHE A 84 -21.14 -9.01 -9.29
N GLN A 85 -21.22 -10.32 -9.47
CA GLN A 85 -21.66 -11.20 -8.40
C GLN A 85 -20.50 -11.39 -7.42
N ILE A 86 -20.73 -11.10 -6.14
CA ILE A 86 -19.71 -11.20 -5.08
C ILE A 86 -19.98 -12.38 -4.14
N PRO A 87 -18.93 -13.02 -3.60
CA PRO A 87 -17.50 -12.76 -3.87
C PRO A 87 -17.07 -13.28 -5.25
N VAL A 88 -16.25 -12.51 -5.96
CA VAL A 88 -15.62 -12.92 -7.22
C VAL A 88 -14.61 -14.05 -6.98
N LYS A 89 -14.42 -14.94 -7.96
CA LYS A 89 -13.60 -16.17 -7.83
C LYS A 89 -12.52 -16.31 -8.89
N ASN A 90 -12.77 -15.77 -10.09
CA ASN A 90 -11.84 -15.83 -11.22
C ASN A 90 -11.37 -14.41 -11.55
N VAL A 91 -10.21 -14.04 -11.01
CA VAL A 91 -9.70 -12.67 -11.09
C VAL A 91 -8.56 -12.59 -12.11
N ALA A 92 -8.60 -11.57 -12.95
CA ALA A 92 -7.42 -11.08 -13.67
C ALA A 92 -6.94 -9.77 -13.04
N SER A 93 -5.62 -9.58 -12.98
CA SER A 93 -5.02 -8.32 -12.55
C SER A 93 -3.95 -7.89 -13.55
N LEU A 94 -4.09 -6.67 -14.09
CA LEU A 94 -3.18 -6.14 -15.11
C LEU A 94 -2.11 -5.21 -14.53
N ASP A 95 -2.05 -5.06 -13.21
CA ASP A 95 -1.07 -4.28 -12.47
C ASP A 95 -0.55 -5.09 -11.28
N GLN A 96 0.72 -4.88 -10.91
CA GLN A 96 1.36 -5.64 -9.84
C GLN A 96 0.78 -5.30 -8.47
N THR A 97 0.50 -4.02 -8.18
CA THR A 97 0.07 -3.60 -6.83
C THR A 97 -1.24 -4.22 -6.39
N THR A 98 -2.17 -4.44 -7.32
CA THR A 98 -3.40 -5.18 -7.01
C THR A 98 -3.13 -6.59 -6.50
N ILE A 99 -2.08 -7.27 -6.97
CA ILE A 99 -1.68 -8.60 -6.46
C ILE A 99 -1.38 -8.52 -4.96
N THR A 100 -0.60 -7.53 -4.52
CA THR A 100 -0.30 -7.29 -3.10
C THR A 100 -1.58 -7.08 -2.27
N TYR A 101 -2.55 -6.32 -2.77
CA TYR A 101 -3.83 -6.15 -2.07
C TYR A 101 -4.60 -7.46 -1.93
N LEU A 102 -4.58 -8.33 -2.94
CA LEU A 102 -5.21 -9.65 -2.87
C LEU A 102 -4.54 -10.53 -1.82
N GLU A 103 -3.20 -10.50 -1.72
CA GLU A 103 -2.44 -11.22 -0.67
C GLU A 103 -2.79 -10.72 0.74
N ILE A 104 -2.82 -9.39 0.96
CA ILE A 104 -3.17 -8.83 2.27
C ILE A 104 -4.60 -9.22 2.68
N LEU A 105 -5.53 -9.34 1.73
CA LEU A 105 -6.90 -9.79 1.97
C LEU A 105 -7.02 -11.31 2.16
N GLY A 106 -5.98 -12.08 1.81
CA GLY A 106 -5.98 -13.54 1.83
C GLY A 106 -6.91 -14.14 0.76
N VAL A 107 -6.99 -13.49 -0.41
CA VAL A 107 -7.83 -13.92 -1.55
C VAL A 107 -7.00 -14.14 -2.82
N GLU A 108 -5.68 -14.21 -2.71
CA GLU A 108 -4.73 -14.44 -3.80
C GLU A 108 -5.02 -15.72 -4.61
N SER A 109 -5.63 -16.74 -4.00
CA SER A 109 -6.07 -17.97 -4.68
C SER A 109 -7.12 -17.75 -5.78
N THR A 110 -7.81 -16.60 -5.79
CA THR A 110 -8.75 -16.18 -6.83
C THR A 110 -8.05 -15.65 -8.09
N LEU A 111 -6.76 -15.28 -8.00
CA LEU A 111 -5.98 -14.79 -9.13
C LEU A 111 -5.73 -15.91 -10.13
N LYS A 112 -6.25 -15.76 -11.35
CA LYS A 112 -6.10 -16.71 -12.46
C LYS A 112 -5.28 -16.13 -13.61
N TYR A 113 -5.27 -14.81 -13.76
CA TYR A 113 -4.54 -14.17 -14.85
C TYR A 113 -3.80 -12.92 -14.41
N VAL A 114 -2.63 -12.70 -14.99
CA VAL A 114 -1.82 -11.49 -14.81
C VAL A 114 -1.38 -10.91 -16.16
N ALA A 115 -1.04 -9.62 -16.21
CA ALA A 115 -0.48 -9.01 -17.44
C ALA A 115 0.84 -9.68 -17.88
N ASP A 116 1.76 -9.90 -16.95
CA ASP A 116 3.01 -10.61 -17.18
C ASP A 116 3.36 -11.49 -15.97
N ARG A 117 3.49 -12.80 -16.20
CA ARG A 117 3.83 -13.79 -15.16
C ARG A 117 5.25 -13.60 -14.63
N ASN A 118 6.18 -13.18 -15.48
CA ASN A 118 7.57 -12.99 -15.07
C ASN A 118 7.72 -11.79 -14.15
N SER A 119 6.73 -10.90 -14.12
CA SER A 119 6.75 -9.67 -13.33
C SER A 119 6.26 -9.85 -11.89
N ILE A 120 5.75 -11.04 -11.53
CA ILE A 120 5.29 -11.34 -10.16
C ILE A 120 6.50 -11.46 -9.25
N THR A 121 6.51 -10.69 -8.17
CA THR A 121 7.61 -10.69 -7.19
C THR A 121 7.28 -11.49 -5.95
N SER A 122 5.99 -11.69 -5.62
CA SER A 122 5.59 -12.60 -4.54
C SER A 122 6.10 -14.03 -4.75
N PRO A 123 6.96 -14.56 -3.85
CA PRO A 123 7.48 -15.93 -3.91
C PRO A 123 6.38 -16.97 -4.07
N CYS A 124 5.28 -16.81 -3.32
CA CYS A 124 4.19 -17.77 -3.31
C CYS A 124 3.39 -17.85 -4.62
N LEU A 125 3.56 -16.88 -5.52
CA LEU A 125 2.80 -16.78 -6.76
C LEU A 125 3.66 -17.02 -8.02
N GLN A 126 4.99 -16.88 -7.95
CA GLN A 126 5.92 -16.98 -9.09
C GLN A 126 5.77 -18.29 -9.92
N ASN A 127 5.69 -19.45 -9.26
CA ASN A 127 5.53 -20.76 -9.92
C ASN A 127 4.12 -21.36 -9.84
N SER A 128 3.10 -20.52 -9.62
CA SER A 128 1.72 -20.99 -9.67
C SER A 128 1.38 -21.52 -11.06
N SER A 129 1.04 -22.81 -11.15
CA SER A 129 0.54 -23.44 -12.37
C SER A 129 -0.88 -23.01 -12.73
N ILE A 130 -1.55 -22.28 -11.82
CA ILE A 130 -2.92 -21.80 -11.97
C ILE A 130 -2.93 -20.43 -12.67
N ILE A 131 -1.93 -19.60 -12.40
CA ILE A 131 -1.86 -18.23 -12.93
C ILE A 131 -1.32 -18.27 -14.37
N GLN A 132 -2.07 -17.66 -15.29
CA GLN A 132 -1.73 -17.57 -16.71
C GLN A 132 -1.54 -16.10 -17.13
N THR A 133 -0.90 -15.87 -18.28
CA THR A 133 -0.86 -14.53 -18.89
C THR A 133 -2.24 -14.18 -19.43
N PHE A 134 -2.75 -12.99 -19.11
CA PHE A 134 -4.05 -12.53 -19.57
C PHE A 134 -4.02 -12.24 -21.07
N ASN A 135 -4.91 -12.88 -21.82
CA ASN A 135 -5.18 -12.56 -23.22
C ASN A 135 -6.61 -12.04 -23.31
N GLU A 136 -6.81 -10.79 -23.74
CA GLU A 136 -8.14 -10.18 -23.76
C GLU A 136 -9.14 -10.95 -24.64
N SER A 137 -8.70 -11.51 -25.77
CA SER A 137 -9.58 -12.19 -26.73
C SER A 137 -10.16 -13.52 -26.23
N SER A 138 -9.48 -14.19 -25.29
CA SER A 138 -9.91 -15.51 -24.76
C SER A 138 -10.09 -15.53 -23.25
N GLY A 139 -9.47 -14.62 -22.53
CA GLY A 139 -9.47 -14.54 -21.07
C GLY A 139 -10.72 -13.89 -20.51
N LEU A 140 -11.32 -12.93 -21.23
CA LEU A 140 -12.50 -12.19 -20.73
C LEU A 140 -13.70 -13.08 -20.42
N GLU A 141 -13.91 -14.17 -21.15
CA GLU A 141 -15.02 -15.10 -20.88
C GLU A 141 -14.79 -15.94 -19.61
N ASN A 142 -13.53 -16.17 -19.24
CA ASN A 142 -13.12 -17.06 -18.15
C ASN A 142 -12.92 -16.36 -16.80
N VAL A 143 -13.12 -15.05 -16.74
CA VAL A 143 -12.94 -14.24 -15.54
C VAL A 143 -14.24 -13.60 -15.09
N ASP A 144 -14.38 -13.39 -13.78
CA ASP A 144 -15.48 -12.62 -13.20
C ASP A 144 -15.16 -11.12 -13.27
N ILE A 145 -13.88 -10.77 -13.14
CA ILE A 145 -13.38 -9.39 -13.03
C ILE A 145 -11.96 -9.26 -13.57
N VAL A 146 -11.65 -8.08 -14.13
CA VAL A 146 -10.30 -7.68 -14.53
C VAL A 146 -9.95 -6.36 -13.85
N PHE A 147 -9.00 -6.38 -12.92
CA PHE A 147 -8.45 -5.17 -12.32
C PHE A 147 -7.37 -4.55 -13.22
N THR A 148 -7.38 -3.23 -13.34
CA THR A 148 -6.43 -2.48 -14.17
C THR A 148 -6.26 -1.07 -13.63
N THR A 149 -5.09 -0.47 -13.81
CA THR A 149 -4.89 0.98 -13.56
C THR A 149 -5.24 1.84 -14.78
N SER A 150 -5.53 1.23 -15.94
CA SER A 150 -5.83 1.94 -17.18
C SER A 150 -7.31 2.31 -17.30
N THR A 151 -7.58 3.60 -17.54
CA THR A 151 -8.93 4.12 -17.86
C THR A 151 -9.32 3.94 -19.33
N SER A 152 -8.39 3.51 -20.19
CA SER A 152 -8.64 3.34 -21.62
C SER A 152 -9.39 2.05 -21.94
N LEU A 153 -9.24 1.01 -21.11
CA LEU A 153 -9.88 -0.29 -21.31
C LEU A 153 -11.40 -0.21 -21.13
N LYS A 154 -12.13 -0.71 -22.13
CA LYS A 154 -13.59 -0.66 -22.19
C LYS A 154 -14.17 -2.06 -22.04
N GLY A 155 -15.30 -2.16 -21.34
CA GLY A 155 -15.99 -3.43 -21.10
C GLY A 155 -16.49 -3.53 -19.66
N SER A 156 -17.52 -4.35 -19.46
CA SER A 156 -18.23 -4.42 -18.18
C SER A 156 -17.52 -5.23 -17.10
N LYS A 157 -16.47 -5.98 -17.45
CA LYS A 157 -15.65 -6.74 -16.50
C LYS A 157 -14.42 -5.97 -16.00
N TYR A 158 -14.07 -4.85 -16.64
CA TYR A 158 -12.91 -4.04 -16.24
C TYR A 158 -13.25 -3.13 -15.08
N VAL A 159 -12.44 -3.21 -14.02
CA VAL A 159 -12.51 -2.33 -12.85
C VAL A 159 -11.21 -1.56 -12.73
N THR A 160 -11.33 -0.24 -12.75
CA THR A 160 -10.18 0.67 -12.67
C THR A 160 -9.76 0.84 -11.21
N ILE A 161 -8.50 0.57 -10.89
CA ILE A 161 -7.85 0.89 -9.62
C ILE A 161 -7.08 2.19 -9.81
N SER A 162 -7.46 3.25 -9.10
CA SER A 162 -6.89 4.59 -9.32
C SER A 162 -5.80 4.92 -8.30
N LEU A 163 -4.75 4.09 -8.31
CA LEU A 163 -3.48 4.38 -7.64
C LEU A 163 -2.73 5.49 -8.38
N SER A 164 -1.98 6.32 -7.66
CA SER A 164 -1.26 7.45 -8.26
C SER A 164 -0.27 8.10 -7.30
N ASP A 165 0.75 8.77 -7.85
CA ASP A 165 1.78 9.49 -7.08
C ASP A 165 1.28 10.82 -6.47
N ASP A 166 0.14 11.35 -6.95
CA ASP A 166 -0.51 12.53 -6.34
C ASP A 166 -1.33 12.19 -5.09
N LEU A 167 -1.54 10.90 -4.80
CA LEU A 167 -2.17 10.44 -3.58
C LEU A 167 -1.15 10.37 -2.45
N SER A 168 -1.61 10.63 -1.22
CA SER A 168 -0.79 10.36 -0.05
C SER A 168 -0.45 8.86 0.03
N PRO A 169 0.67 8.46 0.66
CA PRO A 169 1.01 7.05 0.82
C PRO A 169 -0.12 6.24 1.48
N LEU A 170 -0.77 6.80 2.52
CA LEU A 170 -1.92 6.17 3.16
C LEU A 170 -3.15 6.10 2.26
N SER A 171 -3.41 7.14 1.46
CA SER A 171 -4.52 7.13 0.50
C SER A 171 -4.35 6.03 -0.55
N ASN A 172 -3.12 5.78 -1.03
CA ASN A 172 -2.84 4.63 -1.90
C ASN A 172 -3.15 3.32 -1.17
N ALA A 173 -2.61 3.11 0.04
CA ALA A 173 -2.86 1.89 0.81
C ALA A 173 -4.34 1.65 1.13
N GLU A 174 -5.15 2.71 1.27
CA GLU A 174 -6.58 2.60 1.55
C GLU A 174 -7.38 1.98 0.39
N TRP A 175 -6.83 1.92 -0.84
CA TRP A 175 -7.45 1.23 -1.98
C TRP A 175 -7.65 -0.27 -1.73
N ILE A 176 -6.99 -0.87 -0.73
CA ILE A 176 -7.34 -2.22 -0.26
C ILE A 176 -8.82 -2.34 0.10
N LYS A 177 -9.42 -1.28 0.66
CA LYS A 177 -10.85 -1.24 1.00
C LYS A 177 -11.72 -1.27 -0.26
N PHE A 178 -11.35 -0.52 -1.30
CA PHE A 178 -12.03 -0.56 -2.60
C PHE A 178 -11.97 -1.94 -3.25
N ILE A 179 -10.84 -2.63 -3.17
CA ILE A 179 -10.71 -3.99 -3.74
C ILE A 179 -11.53 -4.99 -2.91
N SER A 180 -11.54 -4.85 -1.58
CA SER A 180 -12.16 -5.82 -0.68
C SER A 180 -13.67 -6.04 -0.86
N VAL A 181 -14.40 -5.03 -1.33
CA VAL A 181 -15.87 -5.12 -1.49
C VAL A 181 -16.27 -6.12 -2.59
N PHE A 182 -15.38 -6.37 -3.56
CA PHE A 182 -15.57 -7.39 -4.60
C PHE A 182 -15.45 -8.83 -4.05
N PHE A 183 -14.87 -8.98 -2.87
CA PHE A 183 -14.65 -10.25 -2.18
C PHE A 183 -15.47 -10.38 -0.89
N ASN A 184 -16.35 -9.42 -0.59
CA ASN A 184 -17.08 -9.34 0.69
C ASN A 184 -16.15 -9.46 1.91
N SER A 185 -14.98 -8.79 1.83
CA SER A 185 -13.88 -8.88 2.79
C SER A 185 -13.59 -7.54 3.50
N GLU A 186 -14.59 -6.68 3.64
CA GLU A 186 -14.49 -5.33 4.22
C GLU A 186 -13.90 -5.33 5.63
N LYS A 187 -14.31 -6.28 6.48
CA LYS A 187 -13.77 -6.42 7.83
C LYS A 187 -12.27 -6.66 7.82
N LYS A 188 -11.77 -7.53 6.92
CA LYS A 188 -10.33 -7.78 6.78
C LYS A 188 -9.60 -6.52 6.30
N ALA A 189 -10.18 -5.81 5.33
CA ALA A 189 -9.60 -4.59 4.79
C ALA A 189 -9.51 -3.46 5.82
N ASN A 190 -10.57 -3.25 6.62
CA ASN A 190 -10.55 -2.29 7.71
C ASN A 190 -9.43 -2.63 8.71
N ASN A 191 -9.33 -3.88 9.14
CA ASN A 191 -8.29 -4.31 10.07
C ASN A 191 -6.87 -4.11 9.51
N ALA A 192 -6.64 -4.55 8.26
CA ALA A 192 -5.35 -4.42 7.60
C ALA A 192 -4.95 -2.95 7.44
N TYR A 193 -5.86 -2.12 6.92
CA TYR A 193 -5.60 -0.68 6.75
C TYR A 193 -5.37 0.02 8.09
N SER A 194 -6.17 -0.24 9.12
CA SER A 194 -5.96 0.36 10.45
C SER A 194 -4.59 0.00 11.04
N HIS A 195 -4.08 -1.20 10.77
CA HIS A 195 -2.72 -1.57 11.18
C HIS A 195 -1.66 -0.76 10.41
N ILE A 196 -1.77 -0.69 9.08
CA ILE A 196 -0.86 0.09 8.21
C ILE A 196 -0.85 1.56 8.65
N GLU A 197 -2.03 2.16 8.81
CA GLU A 197 -2.21 3.55 9.23
C GLU A 197 -1.60 3.80 10.62
N SER A 198 -1.82 2.89 11.56
CA SER A 198 -1.27 3.00 12.92
C SER A 198 0.26 3.00 12.92
N VAL A 199 0.89 2.06 12.20
CA VAL A 199 2.35 1.97 12.10
C VAL A 199 2.93 3.20 11.39
N TYR A 200 2.34 3.60 10.26
CA TYR A 200 2.79 4.76 9.50
C TYR A 200 2.71 6.05 10.31
N ASN A 201 1.57 6.32 10.95
CA ASN A 201 1.36 7.54 11.73
C ASN A 201 2.22 7.56 13.00
N CYS A 202 2.39 6.43 13.68
CA CYS A 202 3.27 6.33 14.84
C CYS A 202 4.70 6.77 14.50
N ASN A 203 5.26 6.21 13.42
CA ASN A 203 6.61 6.53 12.99
C ASN A 203 6.74 7.96 12.46
N THR A 204 5.77 8.44 11.69
CA THR A 204 5.73 9.84 11.21
C THR A 204 5.70 10.83 12.38
N ASN A 205 4.88 10.57 13.41
CA ASN A 205 4.81 11.41 14.60
C ASN A 205 6.13 11.42 15.38
N ASN A 206 6.82 10.28 15.47
CA ASN A 206 8.13 10.23 16.11
C ASN A 206 9.19 11.03 15.33
N LEU A 207 9.17 10.98 13.99
CA LEU A 207 10.06 11.80 13.16
C LEU A 207 9.81 13.31 13.32
N ASN A 208 8.57 13.72 13.57
CA ASN A 208 8.24 15.13 13.81
C ASN A 208 8.87 15.67 15.10
N ASN A 209 9.22 14.80 16.06
CA ASN A 209 9.88 15.18 17.31
C ASN A 209 11.41 15.28 17.21
N ILE A 210 12.00 14.96 16.04
CA ILE A 210 13.45 15.08 15.85
C ILE A 210 13.83 16.56 15.74
N PRO A 211 14.81 17.05 16.53
CA PRO A 211 15.33 18.41 16.43
C PRO A 211 15.76 18.74 15.01
N GLN A 212 15.48 19.97 14.56
CA GLN A 212 15.64 20.34 13.16
C GLN A 212 17.10 20.23 12.66
N ASP A 213 18.08 20.48 13.53
CA ASP A 213 19.52 20.34 13.29
C ASP A 213 20.00 18.89 13.24
N SER A 214 19.17 17.96 13.72
CA SER A 214 19.42 16.52 13.71
C SER A 214 18.68 15.79 12.59
N LYS A 215 17.83 16.49 11.81
CA LYS A 215 17.10 15.89 10.70
C LYS A 215 18.03 15.61 9.52
N MET A 216 18.02 14.37 9.05
CA MET A 216 18.74 13.97 7.85
C MET A 216 17.85 14.10 6.61
N SER A 217 18.42 14.55 5.52
CA SER A 217 17.75 14.80 4.25
C SER A 217 18.00 13.69 3.23
N ILE A 218 16.98 13.39 2.42
CA ILE A 218 17.04 12.40 1.34
C ILE A 218 16.62 13.10 0.04
N ALA A 219 17.39 12.90 -1.03
CA ALA A 219 16.93 13.19 -2.39
C ALA A 219 16.64 11.90 -3.15
N TRP A 220 15.44 11.83 -3.73
CA TRP A 220 15.08 10.83 -4.72
C TRP A 220 15.47 11.36 -6.09
N VAL A 221 16.28 10.62 -6.82
CA VAL A 221 16.82 11.05 -8.12
C VAL A 221 16.62 9.97 -9.17
N SER A 222 16.52 10.38 -10.43
CA SER A 222 16.63 9.48 -11.57
C SER A 222 17.22 10.18 -12.76
N TYR A 223 17.85 9.41 -13.65
CA TYR A 223 18.35 9.88 -14.93
C TYR A 223 17.53 9.28 -16.08
N ASN A 224 17.11 10.13 -17.02
CA ASN A 224 16.42 9.72 -18.22
C ASN A 224 17.39 9.71 -19.41
N PHE A 225 17.74 8.51 -19.87
CA PHE A 225 18.67 8.32 -20.98
C PHE A 225 18.16 8.87 -22.32
N SER A 226 16.84 8.96 -22.52
CA SER A 226 16.25 9.39 -23.80
C SER A 226 16.41 10.89 -24.05
N ASN A 227 16.35 11.71 -23.01
CA ASN A 227 16.46 13.15 -23.11
C ASN A 227 17.65 13.74 -22.33
N SER A 228 18.49 12.88 -21.73
CA SER A 228 19.67 13.27 -20.95
C SER A 228 19.34 14.30 -19.85
N SER A 229 18.34 13.98 -19.03
CA SER A 229 17.92 14.85 -17.93
C SER A 229 17.78 14.09 -16.62
N PHE A 230 18.00 14.80 -15.52
CA PHE A 230 17.85 14.32 -14.16
C PHE A 230 16.52 14.80 -13.61
N THR A 231 15.82 13.93 -12.89
CA THR A 231 14.61 14.26 -12.14
C THR A 231 14.87 14.12 -10.65
N ILE A 232 14.36 15.07 -9.85
CA ILE A 232 14.43 15.07 -8.39
C ILE A 232 13.00 15.03 -7.84
N SER A 233 12.56 13.86 -7.35
CA SER A 233 11.15 13.48 -7.22
C SER A 233 10.40 14.08 -6.01
N GLY A 234 11.00 15.00 -5.24
CA GLY A 234 10.31 15.69 -4.13
C GLY A 234 9.52 16.94 -4.54
N LYS A 235 10.01 17.67 -5.55
CA LYS A 235 9.32 18.85 -6.14
C LYS A 235 9.15 18.72 -7.65
N THR A 236 9.47 17.54 -8.19
CA THR A 236 9.55 17.25 -9.63
C THR A 236 10.38 18.31 -10.35
N ILE A 237 11.63 18.48 -9.90
CA ILE A 237 12.59 19.37 -10.55
C ILE A 237 13.31 18.55 -11.62
N ILE A 238 13.30 19.05 -12.86
CA ILE A 238 14.00 18.44 -14.00
C ILE A 238 15.15 19.37 -14.40
N VAL A 239 16.36 18.84 -14.45
CA VAL A 239 17.58 19.57 -14.85
C VAL A 239 18.37 18.75 -15.86
N SER A 240 19.05 19.41 -16.79
CA SER A 240 19.92 18.74 -17.77
C SER A 240 21.41 19.03 -17.56
N ASP A 241 21.74 19.96 -16.66
CA ASP A 241 23.11 20.35 -16.36
C ASP A 241 23.55 19.81 -14.98
N LEU A 242 24.77 19.27 -14.92
CA LEU A 242 25.32 18.68 -13.69
C LEU A 242 25.50 19.72 -12.57
N LYS A 243 25.84 20.97 -12.91
CA LYS A 243 25.98 22.04 -11.91
C LYS A 243 24.65 22.35 -11.25
N ASP A 244 23.57 22.40 -12.03
CA ASP A 244 22.23 22.63 -11.50
C ASP A 244 21.76 21.45 -10.64
N LEU A 245 22.08 20.22 -11.03
CA LEU A 245 21.85 19.02 -10.21
C LEU A 245 22.61 19.11 -8.88
N HIS A 246 23.93 19.31 -8.93
CA HIS A 246 24.84 19.37 -7.78
C HIS A 246 24.45 20.49 -6.80
N ASN A 247 24.02 21.66 -7.31
CA ASN A 247 23.50 22.76 -6.49
C ASN A 247 22.34 22.35 -5.57
N ILE A 248 21.61 21.30 -5.94
CA ILE A 248 20.48 20.76 -5.19
C ILE A 248 20.93 19.57 -4.34
N ILE A 249 21.52 18.54 -4.95
CA ILE A 249 21.72 17.25 -4.29
C ILE A 249 22.98 17.18 -3.44
N ASP A 250 24.00 18.01 -3.66
CA ASP A 250 25.25 17.96 -2.86
C ASP A 250 25.03 18.30 -1.37
N LYS A 251 23.88 18.90 -1.07
CA LYS A 251 23.48 19.32 0.28
C LYS A 251 22.74 18.23 1.06
N VAL A 252 22.40 17.11 0.42
CA VAL A 252 21.64 16.04 1.09
C VAL A 252 22.52 15.00 1.76
N ASP A 253 21.96 14.30 2.75
CA ASP A 253 22.69 13.27 3.50
C ASP A 253 22.66 11.89 2.81
N PHE A 254 21.59 11.62 2.05
CA PHE A 254 21.33 10.35 1.37
C PHE A 254 20.75 10.57 -0.02
N ILE A 255 21.09 9.66 -0.94
CA ILE A 255 20.47 9.57 -2.26
C ILE A 255 19.69 8.27 -2.37
N ILE A 256 18.50 8.33 -2.94
CA ILE A 256 17.77 7.16 -3.45
C ILE A 256 17.64 7.30 -4.96
N ASP A 257 18.33 6.46 -5.71
CA ASP A 257 18.31 6.46 -7.16
C ASP A 257 17.25 5.48 -7.71
N GLN A 258 16.45 5.99 -8.65
CA GLN A 258 15.39 5.26 -9.35
C GLN A 258 15.65 5.23 -10.87
N THR A 259 16.90 5.43 -11.29
CA THR A 259 17.28 5.37 -12.71
C THR A 259 17.05 3.96 -13.26
N GLU A 260 16.34 3.83 -14.38
CA GLU A 260 16.15 2.54 -15.06
C GLU A 260 17.41 2.15 -15.85
N PHE A 261 18.30 1.39 -15.22
CA PHE A 261 19.51 0.86 -15.86
C PHE A 261 19.24 -0.43 -16.61
N SER A 262 20.00 -0.68 -17.69
CA SER A 262 20.17 -2.04 -18.19
C SER A 262 20.98 -2.88 -17.20
N SER A 263 20.81 -4.20 -17.22
CA SER A 263 21.52 -5.12 -16.32
C SER A 263 23.05 -4.96 -16.38
N SER A 264 23.61 -4.67 -17.56
CA SER A 264 25.06 -4.46 -17.74
C SER A 264 25.59 -3.14 -17.16
N ASN A 265 24.72 -2.16 -16.94
CA ASN A 265 25.10 -0.78 -16.61
C ASN A 265 24.63 -0.36 -15.22
N ASN A 266 24.02 -1.27 -14.46
CA ASN A 266 23.53 -1.02 -13.10
C ASN A 266 24.66 -1.16 -12.07
N THR A 267 25.67 -0.29 -12.16
CA THR A 267 26.82 -0.27 -11.24
C THR A 267 27.00 1.11 -10.63
N PHE A 268 27.51 1.16 -9.39
CA PHE A 268 27.75 2.44 -8.71
C PHE A 268 28.80 3.29 -9.45
N ASP A 269 29.81 2.66 -10.05
CA ASP A 269 30.80 3.35 -10.88
C ASP A 269 30.15 4.04 -12.10
N ASN A 270 29.27 3.35 -12.82
CA ASN A 270 28.54 3.95 -13.94
C ASN A 270 27.61 5.07 -13.47
N TRP A 271 26.96 4.90 -12.31
CA TRP A 271 26.17 5.96 -11.70
C TRP A 271 27.02 7.19 -11.36
N GLN A 272 28.21 7.01 -10.79
CA GLN A 272 29.14 8.11 -10.52
C GLN A 272 29.56 8.82 -11.81
N HIS A 273 29.76 8.12 -12.92
CA HIS A 273 30.04 8.75 -14.21
C HIS A 273 28.87 9.61 -14.70
N ILE A 274 27.64 9.07 -14.67
CA ILE A 274 26.44 9.77 -15.12
C ILE A 274 26.14 11.00 -14.25
N PHE A 275 26.28 10.87 -12.94
CA PHE A 275 26.00 11.93 -11.97
C PHE A 275 27.20 12.85 -11.72
N GLY A 276 28.33 12.67 -12.41
CA GLY A 276 29.47 13.59 -12.35
C GLY A 276 30.32 13.49 -11.07
N TYR A 277 30.37 12.31 -10.45
CA TYR A 277 31.11 12.03 -9.21
C TYR A 277 32.27 11.02 -9.36
N HIS A 278 32.65 10.59 -10.58
CA HIS A 278 33.71 9.58 -10.76
C HIS A 278 35.12 10.08 -10.34
N ASP A 279 35.48 11.32 -10.69
CA ASP A 279 36.83 11.87 -10.48
C ASP A 279 36.90 13.08 -9.53
N ILE A 280 35.92 13.22 -8.63
CA ILE A 280 35.86 14.40 -7.75
C ILE A 280 36.95 14.36 -6.67
N THR A 281 37.78 15.41 -6.59
CA THR A 281 38.89 15.50 -5.63
C THR A 281 38.72 16.56 -4.55
N SER A 282 37.67 17.40 -4.64
CA SER A 282 37.37 18.46 -3.67
C SER A 282 35.87 18.62 -3.53
N ASN A 283 35.43 19.16 -2.37
CA ASN A 283 34.01 19.36 -2.05
C ASN A 283 33.14 18.10 -2.21
N ILE A 284 33.68 16.94 -1.85
CA ILE A 284 33.01 15.64 -1.98
C ILE A 284 31.75 15.63 -1.09
N PRO A 285 30.55 15.37 -1.65
CA PRO A 285 29.32 15.32 -0.86
C PRO A 285 29.35 14.24 0.22
N ILE A 286 28.57 14.46 1.30
CA ILE A 286 28.46 13.54 2.44
C ILE A 286 27.99 12.15 1.97
N PHE A 287 27.01 12.08 1.07
CA PHE A 287 26.49 10.80 0.60
C PHE A 287 27.51 9.99 -0.23
N ILE A 288 28.45 10.64 -0.92
CA ILE A 288 29.57 9.93 -1.58
C ILE A 288 30.58 9.48 -0.52
N THR A 289 30.99 10.40 0.36
CA THR A 289 32.00 10.16 1.40
C THR A 289 31.64 8.97 2.30
N TYR A 290 30.37 8.85 2.68
CA TYR A 290 29.88 7.82 3.59
C TYR A 290 29.15 6.67 2.88
N ARG A 291 29.21 6.58 1.55
CA ARG A 291 28.53 5.53 0.75
C ARG A 291 27.05 5.38 1.14
N ARG A 292 26.30 6.47 0.95
CA ARG A 292 24.87 6.61 1.26
C ARG A 292 24.02 6.82 0.00
N VAL A 293 24.34 6.09 -1.06
CA VAL A 293 23.55 6.03 -2.29
C VAL A 293 22.82 4.69 -2.32
N PHE A 294 21.49 4.75 -2.32
CA PHE A 294 20.62 3.58 -2.24
C PHE A 294 19.76 3.46 -3.49
N ARG A 295 19.22 2.26 -3.74
CA ARG A 295 18.23 2.00 -4.80
C ARG A 295 17.12 1.11 -4.25
N PRO A 296 15.86 1.20 -4.71
CA PRO A 296 14.77 0.34 -4.24
C PRO A 296 14.84 -1.14 -4.71
N GLN A 297 16.00 -1.64 -5.15
CA GLN A 297 16.18 -2.96 -5.77
C GLN A 297 16.87 -3.98 -4.84
N LYS A 298 16.52 -4.03 -3.55
CA LYS A 298 17.10 -5.01 -2.62
C LYS A 298 16.51 -6.41 -2.81
N ILE A 299 15.24 -6.49 -3.20
CA ILE A 299 14.54 -7.76 -3.40
C ILE A 299 14.09 -7.81 -4.85
N LEU A 300 14.53 -8.83 -5.57
CA LEU A 300 14.14 -9.10 -6.93
C LEU A 300 13.58 -10.52 -7.04
N ASN A 301 12.78 -10.78 -8.08
CA ASN A 301 12.50 -12.16 -8.49
C ASN A 301 13.60 -12.72 -9.39
N GLU A 302 13.49 -14.00 -9.78
CA GLU A 302 14.45 -14.68 -10.66
C GLU A 302 14.62 -14.03 -12.04
N PHE A 303 13.66 -13.22 -12.46
CA PHE A 303 13.66 -12.48 -13.74
C PHE A 303 14.19 -11.05 -13.61
N GLY A 304 14.55 -10.61 -12.40
CA GLY A 304 15.08 -9.27 -12.12
C GLY A 304 14.02 -8.18 -11.95
N PHE A 305 12.74 -8.53 -11.78
CA PHE A 305 11.69 -7.56 -11.43
C PHE A 305 11.77 -7.20 -9.95
N ASP A 306 11.51 -5.92 -9.67
CA ASP A 306 11.69 -5.30 -8.36
C ASP A 306 10.45 -5.42 -7.48
N ASP A 307 10.60 -6.03 -6.30
CA ASP A 307 9.53 -6.19 -5.32
C ASP A 307 8.96 -4.84 -4.84
N TRP A 308 9.78 -3.78 -4.88
CA TRP A 308 9.34 -2.43 -4.57
C TRP A 308 8.14 -2.03 -5.43
N THR A 309 8.18 -2.23 -6.76
CA THR A 309 7.13 -1.76 -7.67
C THR A 309 5.78 -2.43 -7.44
N GLU A 310 5.81 -3.66 -6.92
CA GLU A 310 4.61 -4.41 -6.56
C GLU A 310 4.02 -3.96 -5.22
N LYS A 311 4.84 -3.64 -4.21
CA LYS A 311 4.37 -3.57 -2.81
C LYS A 311 4.35 -2.19 -2.18
N PHE A 312 5.15 -1.24 -2.63
CA PHE A 312 5.38 0.00 -1.88
C PHE A 312 4.11 0.83 -1.66
N LEU A 313 3.22 0.88 -2.67
CA LEU A 313 1.94 1.61 -2.59
C LEU A 313 0.95 0.95 -1.63
N ALA A 314 1.00 -0.37 -1.50
CA ALA A 314 0.15 -1.12 -0.58
C ALA A 314 0.69 -1.13 0.85
N ARG A 315 2.01 -0.95 1.03
CA ARG A 315 2.72 -1.02 2.31
C ARG A 315 3.61 0.21 2.59
N PRO A 316 3.01 1.42 2.63
CA PRO A 316 3.75 2.65 2.90
C PRO A 316 4.36 2.69 4.31
N ASP A 317 3.81 1.92 5.25
CA ASP A 317 4.32 1.73 6.60
C ASP A 317 5.73 1.12 6.60
N PHE A 318 5.95 0.11 5.77
CA PHE A 318 7.26 -0.49 5.58
C PHE A 318 8.19 0.40 4.75
N ALA A 319 7.66 1.09 3.74
CA ALA A 319 8.49 1.99 2.92
C ALA A 319 9.05 3.13 3.79
N LEU A 320 8.25 3.65 4.72
CA LEU A 320 8.68 4.63 5.70
C LEU A 320 9.75 4.06 6.65
N LEU A 321 9.55 2.84 7.18
CA LEU A 321 10.53 2.21 8.06
C LEU A 321 11.88 1.96 7.37
N ASP A 322 11.89 1.61 6.09
CA ASP A 322 13.09 1.51 5.27
C ASP A 322 13.88 2.83 5.24
N LEU A 323 13.19 3.96 5.05
CA LEU A 323 13.81 5.29 5.06
C LEU A 323 14.34 5.65 6.46
N ILE A 324 13.54 5.40 7.50
CA ILE A 324 13.95 5.63 8.88
C ILE A 324 15.19 4.80 9.22
N SER A 325 15.28 3.56 8.74
CA SER A 325 16.39 2.67 9.04
C SER A 325 17.73 3.18 8.51
N ILE A 326 17.74 3.86 7.35
CA ILE A 326 18.96 4.42 6.77
C ILE A 326 19.34 5.76 7.42
N GLN A 327 18.36 6.58 7.81
CA GLN A 327 18.60 7.89 8.44
C GLN A 327 18.95 7.73 9.93
N TYR A 328 18.24 6.84 10.63
CA TYR A 328 18.29 6.70 12.08
C TYR A 328 18.40 5.21 12.46
N PRO A 329 19.53 4.53 12.18
CA PRO A 329 19.67 3.08 12.39
C PRO A 329 19.48 2.63 13.85
N GLN A 330 19.59 3.55 14.82
CA GLN A 330 19.36 3.26 16.24
C GLN A 330 17.90 3.39 16.67
N TYR A 331 17.01 3.94 15.82
CA TYR A 331 15.60 4.12 16.13
C TYR A 331 14.89 2.78 16.36
N GLN A 332 15.14 1.81 15.47
CA GLN A 332 14.71 0.43 15.63
C GLN A 332 15.83 -0.50 15.17
N SER A 333 16.81 -0.73 16.03
CA SER A 333 18.03 -1.47 15.69
C SER A 333 17.82 -2.92 15.28
N SER A 334 16.67 -3.52 15.62
CA SER A 334 16.27 -4.85 15.19
C SER A 334 15.54 -4.86 13.84
N TYR A 335 15.22 -3.70 13.26
CA TYR A 335 14.56 -3.62 11.97
C TYR A 335 15.56 -3.93 10.85
N SER A 336 15.23 -4.93 10.05
CA SER A 336 15.94 -5.18 8.79
C SER A 336 15.14 -4.55 7.67
N LYS A 337 15.81 -3.67 6.95
CA LYS A 337 15.31 -3.01 5.75
C LYS A 337 14.86 -4.00 4.68
N ILE A 338 13.76 -3.72 4.01
CA ILE A 338 13.12 -4.62 3.04
C ILE A 338 13.60 -4.32 1.62
N TRP A 339 13.45 -3.09 1.12
CA TRP A 339 13.55 -2.79 -0.31
C TRP A 339 14.75 -1.98 -0.73
N LEU A 340 15.25 -1.03 0.06
CA LEU A 340 16.40 -0.25 -0.42
C LEU A 340 17.74 -0.98 -0.23
N ASN A 341 18.48 -1.13 -1.31
CA ASN A 341 19.81 -1.70 -1.39
C ASN A 341 20.87 -0.61 -1.23
N ASN A 342 21.97 -0.83 -0.50
CA ASN A 342 23.08 0.15 -0.50
C ASN A 342 23.89 -0.02 -1.78
N PHE A 343 23.42 0.66 -2.82
CA PHE A 343 24.02 0.63 -4.13
C PHE A 343 25.45 1.11 -4.13
N SER A 344 25.76 2.14 -3.34
CA SER A 344 27.14 2.59 -3.19
C SER A 344 28.03 1.57 -2.51
N ASN A 345 27.54 0.59 -1.76
CA ASN A 345 28.37 -0.49 -1.21
C ASN A 345 28.52 -1.71 -2.12
N GLU A 346 27.90 -1.68 -3.31
CA GLU A 346 27.82 -2.84 -4.21
C GLU A 346 27.18 -4.06 -3.53
N ASP A 347 26.26 -3.80 -2.59
CA ASP A 347 25.46 -4.85 -1.96
C ASP A 347 24.67 -5.60 -3.05
N GLU A 348 24.73 -6.92 -3.05
CA GLU A 348 24.00 -7.73 -4.03
C GLU A 348 22.51 -7.78 -3.67
N PRO A 349 21.61 -7.72 -4.67
CA PRO A 349 20.19 -7.92 -4.44
C PRO A 349 19.92 -9.35 -3.96
N ILE A 350 18.89 -9.49 -3.13
CA ILE A 350 18.35 -10.78 -2.71
C ILE A 350 17.37 -11.24 -3.79
N ILE A 351 17.62 -12.41 -4.36
CA ILE A 351 16.72 -13.04 -5.32
C ILE A 351 15.78 -13.95 -4.55
N LEU A 352 14.48 -13.67 -4.60
CA LEU A 352 13.44 -14.54 -4.06
C LEU A 352 12.79 -15.36 -5.16
N THR A 353 12.64 -16.64 -4.88
CA THR A 353 12.05 -17.66 -5.74
C THR A 353 10.84 -18.30 -5.07
N ASP A 354 10.13 -19.18 -5.77
CA ASP A 354 9.01 -19.92 -5.19
C ASP A 354 9.37 -20.79 -3.99
N ALA A 355 10.64 -21.24 -3.90
CA ALA A 355 11.15 -21.96 -2.74
C ALA A 355 11.05 -21.15 -1.43
N ASP A 356 11.04 -19.82 -1.52
CA ASP A 356 11.04 -18.90 -0.36
C ASP A 356 9.63 -18.62 0.19
N CYS A 357 8.58 -19.19 -0.41
CA CYS A 357 7.19 -18.92 -0.02
C CYS A 357 6.88 -19.25 1.46
N ALA A 358 7.45 -20.34 1.99
CA ALA A 358 7.17 -20.75 3.37
C ALA A 358 7.68 -19.72 4.40
N ASP A 359 8.84 -19.12 4.15
CA ASP A 359 9.43 -18.09 5.01
C ASP A 359 8.77 -16.72 4.76
N TYR A 360 8.36 -16.44 3.52
CA TYR A 360 7.65 -15.23 3.12
C TYR A 360 6.32 -15.05 3.87
N ASN A 361 5.51 -16.11 3.99
CA ASN A 361 4.25 -16.05 4.75
C ASN A 361 4.49 -15.71 6.23
N ASN A 362 5.59 -16.20 6.81
CA ASN A 362 5.96 -15.94 8.20
C ASN A 362 6.54 -14.53 8.43
N SER A 363 6.99 -13.82 7.38
CA SER A 363 7.73 -12.57 7.53
C SER A 363 7.01 -11.32 7.04
N THR A 364 6.12 -11.39 6.03
CA THR A 364 5.76 -10.17 5.28
C THR A 364 4.29 -9.97 4.92
N THR A 365 3.42 -10.99 5.00
CA THR A 365 2.01 -10.83 4.58
C THR A 365 0.96 -11.39 5.54
N THR A 366 1.26 -12.34 6.43
CA THR A 366 0.23 -12.93 7.32
C THR A 366 0.59 -12.95 8.81
N SER A 367 1.87 -13.01 9.19
CA SER A 367 2.26 -13.19 10.60
C SER A 367 2.08 -11.97 11.52
N PHE A 368 1.97 -10.74 10.99
CA PHE A 368 1.75 -9.56 11.82
C PHE A 368 0.27 -9.37 12.23
N VAL A 369 -0.67 -9.99 11.52
CA VAL A 369 -2.10 -9.92 11.88
C VAL A 369 -2.41 -10.78 13.11
N GLU A 370 -1.72 -11.92 13.30
CA GLU A 370 -1.91 -12.78 14.48
C GLU A 370 -1.00 -12.42 15.67
N SER A 371 0.22 -11.94 15.44
CA SER A 371 1.15 -11.58 16.53
C SER A 371 0.82 -10.24 17.22
N GLY A 372 -0.03 -9.40 16.60
CA GLY A 372 -0.52 -8.14 17.17
C GLY A 372 -1.40 -8.26 18.42
N LEU A 373 -1.85 -9.47 18.78
CA LEU A 373 -2.62 -9.69 20.02
C LEU A 373 -1.75 -10.07 21.22
N ALA A 374 -0.50 -10.48 21.01
CA ALA A 374 0.39 -10.94 22.10
C ALA A 374 1.50 -9.92 22.47
N GLY A 375 1.81 -8.96 21.61
CA GLY A 375 3.00 -8.09 21.76
C GLY A 375 2.80 -6.75 22.47
N PHE A 376 1.58 -6.23 22.60
CA PHE A 376 1.35 -4.88 23.14
C PHE A 376 1.07 -4.81 24.65
N GLY A 377 1.10 -5.94 25.35
CA GLY A 377 0.80 -6.02 26.80
C GLY A 377 1.92 -5.57 27.75
N SER A 378 3.15 -5.38 27.27
CA SER A 378 4.32 -5.11 28.11
C SER A 378 4.93 -3.71 27.95
N GLY A 379 4.48 -2.92 26.96
CA GLY A 379 5.02 -1.56 26.71
C GLY A 379 4.55 -0.47 27.67
N ILE A 380 3.41 -0.66 28.34
CA ILE A 380 2.84 0.34 29.26
C ILE A 380 3.65 0.46 30.57
N TRP A 381 4.33 -0.61 31.00
CA TRP A 381 5.16 -0.60 32.20
C TRP A 381 6.54 0.05 32.00
N LEU A 382 7.08 0.00 30.78
CA LEU A 382 8.37 0.62 30.43
C LEU A 382 8.27 2.14 30.25
N LEU A 383 7.15 2.65 29.71
CA LEU A 383 6.90 4.09 29.58
C LEU A 383 6.73 4.79 30.95
N LEU A 384 6.15 4.10 31.95
CA LEU A 384 6.05 4.62 33.31
C LEU A 384 7.40 4.62 34.07
N TRP A 385 8.31 3.70 33.74
CA TRP A 385 9.66 3.69 34.32
C TRP A 385 10.58 4.74 33.68
N ALA A 386 10.48 4.94 32.36
CA ALA A 386 11.25 5.97 31.65
C ALA A 386 10.86 7.40 32.08
N ARG A 387 9.56 7.66 32.32
CA ARG A 387 9.08 8.97 32.80
C ARG A 387 9.60 9.30 34.20
N ARG A 388 9.71 8.31 35.10
CA ARG A 388 10.15 8.51 36.49
C ARG A 388 11.67 8.75 36.61
N LYS A 389 12.46 8.35 35.62
CA LYS A 389 13.93 8.52 35.62
C LYS A 389 14.39 9.79 34.87
N TYR A 390 13.50 10.41 34.09
CA TYR A 390 13.77 11.65 33.35
C TYR A 390 13.48 12.93 34.14
N GLU A 391 12.62 12.89 35.17
CA GLU A 391 12.32 14.07 36.02
C GLU A 391 13.38 14.34 37.12
N GLU A 392 14.35 13.45 37.35
CA GLU A 392 15.39 13.64 38.39
C GLU A 392 16.70 14.28 37.87
N ARG A 393 16.78 14.62 36.58
CA ARG A 393 17.91 15.35 36.02
C ARG A 393 17.37 16.42 35.09
N PHE A 394 17.07 17.60 35.60
CA PHE A 394 17.52 18.89 35.08
C PHE A 394 17.03 19.99 36.03
N VAL A 395 17.98 20.86 36.37
CA VAL A 395 17.82 22.04 37.21
C VAL A 395 16.92 23.04 36.48
N GLU A 396 15.99 23.64 37.23
CA GLU A 396 15.22 24.83 36.85
C GLU A 396 16.08 25.84 36.07
N LEU A 397 15.69 26.13 34.83
CA LEU A 397 15.96 27.42 34.23
C LEU A 397 14.63 28.00 33.74
N LYS A 398 14.31 29.10 34.42
CA LYS A 398 13.18 29.99 34.28
C LYS A 398 13.18 30.73 32.94
N ASP A 399 11.97 31.11 32.59
CA ASP A 399 11.55 32.22 31.72
C ASP A 399 11.47 31.94 30.20
N GLU A 400 10.21 31.78 29.76
CA GLU A 400 9.73 31.98 28.39
C GLU A 400 10.06 33.41 27.88
N PRO A 401 10.01 33.62 26.55
CA PRO A 401 8.79 34.26 26.04
C PRO A 401 8.23 33.64 24.74
N GLU A 402 6.89 33.58 24.71
CA GLU A 402 6.01 33.57 23.53
C GLU A 402 6.47 34.57 22.45
N VAL A 403 6.52 34.14 21.17
CA VAL A 403 6.26 35.04 20.04
C VAL A 403 5.51 34.30 18.92
N GLN A 404 4.55 35.03 18.36
CA GLN A 404 3.39 34.63 17.58
C GLN A 404 3.66 34.09 16.17
N MET A 405 2.71 33.28 15.71
CA MET A 405 2.49 32.92 14.32
C MET A 405 1.82 34.08 13.58
N ASP A 406 2.35 34.46 12.42
CA ASP A 406 1.63 35.25 11.42
C ASP A 406 1.37 34.44 10.15
N LYS A 407 0.06 34.25 9.93
CA LYS A 407 -0.76 33.83 8.79
C LYS A 407 -0.18 33.01 7.63
#